data_AF-A0A3B3YDX6-F1
#
_entry.id   AF-A0A3B3YDX6-F1
#
_cell.length_a   1.000
_cell.length_b   1.000
_cell.length_c   1.000
_cell.angle_alpha   90.00
_cell.angle_beta   90.00
_cell.angle_gamma   90.00
#
_symmetry.space_group_name_H-M   'P 1'
#
loop_
_entity.id
_entity.type
_entity.pdbx_description
1 polymer ?
#
loop_
_entity_poly.entity_id
_entity_poly.type
_entity_poly.pdbx_seq_one_letter_code
_entity_poly.pdbx_strand_id
1 'polypeptide(L)'
;MSQRRGIHVDQSELLCTKGCGFYGNTAWQGLCSKCWREENQREKQRQIQEDWALAERLQREEEEAYASRHQRAQSQPAITPFNKFEERKTKEKSSKVNTVTKFFTPSTKTPPKKDAGAADAQSTPSSSSSASRQPIPHSDRATREFIDFLKSVKSGREIFKQCRAFTEDMVYKRDMGADELSECVQDFYQNLSDRLQNQFKGSTEHVERVMDEVEKYMMTRLYTEVFCPETTDDEKKDLAIQKRIRDLHWVTIEMLCVPVDEEIPEVSDSVVKAITDIIEMDSKQVPKDKLACITRCSKHIFNAIKVSKKEAASADDFLPTLIYIVLKANPPRLQSNIQYITRFCNPSRLMTGEDGYYFTNLCCAVAFIEKLDGQSLNMSSEEFELYMSGQASPNWPRPTAASASSAGGAALTQVHSSLDLLTGLGERQERVVEKARQLESDLIDWTDEVEQKVQSALESFPLDTQSTTTNAAGGTTTTPAAAASSAIDSENVENELLPPPLQPQVFAG
;
A
#
# COMPACT_ATOMS: atom_id res chain seq x y z
N MET A 1 -26.28 4.86 -38.04
CA MET A 1 -26.80 3.66 -37.34
C MET A 1 -25.63 2.76 -37.02
N SER A 2 -25.26 2.65 -35.74
CA SER A 2 -24.06 1.92 -35.29
C SER A 2 -24.38 0.44 -35.14
N GLN A 3 -23.74 -0.43 -35.93
CA GLN A 3 -23.85 -1.88 -35.80
C GLN A 3 -23.09 -2.33 -34.55
N ARG A 4 -23.82 -2.70 -33.51
CA ARG A 4 -23.28 -3.45 -32.37
C ARG A 4 -22.87 -4.84 -32.86
N ARG A 5 -21.56 -5.13 -32.89
CA ARG A 5 -21.06 -6.49 -32.99
C ARG A 5 -21.17 -7.12 -31.60
N GLY A 6 -22.25 -7.87 -31.36
CA GLY A 6 -22.41 -8.69 -30.17
C GLY A 6 -21.55 -9.95 -30.27
N ILE A 7 -20.89 -10.32 -29.17
CA ILE A 7 -20.24 -11.62 -29.04
C ILE A 7 -21.35 -12.67 -29.02
N HIS A 8 -21.41 -13.52 -30.05
CA HIS A 8 -22.33 -14.65 -30.09
C HIS A 8 -21.66 -15.82 -29.38
N VAL A 9 -22.09 -16.10 -28.14
CA VAL A 9 -21.73 -17.31 -27.40
C VAL A 9 -22.93 -18.24 -27.47
N ASP A 10 -22.71 -19.47 -27.94
CA ASP A 10 -23.78 -20.46 -28.02
C ASP A 10 -24.21 -20.87 -26.60
N GLN A 11 -25.51 -20.93 -26.35
CA GLN A 11 -26.04 -21.21 -25.01
C GLN A 11 -25.58 -22.58 -24.48
N SER A 12 -25.27 -23.54 -25.36
CA SER A 12 -24.76 -24.85 -24.97
C SER A 12 -23.35 -24.79 -24.39
N GLU A 13 -22.52 -23.81 -24.76
CA GLU A 13 -21.15 -23.63 -24.26
C GLU A 13 -21.11 -23.09 -22.83
N LEU A 14 -22.20 -22.46 -22.37
CA LEU A 14 -22.31 -21.91 -21.02
C LEU A 14 -22.89 -22.92 -20.02
N LEU A 15 -23.44 -24.04 -20.49
CA LEU A 15 -24.07 -25.02 -19.62
C LEU A 15 -23.03 -25.93 -18.95
N CYS A 16 -23.40 -26.38 -17.75
CA CYS A 16 -22.62 -27.33 -16.97
C CYS A 16 -22.28 -28.56 -17.81
N THR A 17 -21.01 -28.96 -17.83
CA THR A 17 -20.51 -30.12 -18.57
C THR A 17 -21.17 -31.44 -18.17
N LYS A 18 -21.80 -31.51 -16.98
CA LYS A 18 -22.62 -32.66 -16.54
C LYS A 18 -24.07 -32.65 -17.04
N GLY A 19 -24.45 -31.67 -17.87
CA GLY A 19 -25.80 -31.61 -18.47
C GLY A 19 -26.92 -31.36 -17.45
N CYS A 20 -26.61 -30.82 -16.28
CA CYS A 20 -27.59 -30.63 -15.20
C CYS A 20 -28.53 -29.42 -15.38
N GLY A 21 -28.47 -28.73 -16.53
CA GLY A 21 -29.32 -27.57 -16.86
C GLY A 21 -28.93 -26.25 -16.17
N PHE A 22 -27.82 -26.22 -15.42
CA PHE A 22 -27.28 -25.00 -14.78
C PHE A 22 -26.04 -24.52 -15.52
N TYR A 23 -25.71 -23.23 -15.40
CA TYR A 23 -24.51 -22.67 -16.03
C TYR A 23 -23.23 -23.12 -15.34
N GLY A 24 -22.23 -23.50 -16.13
CA GLY A 24 -20.89 -23.81 -15.69
C GLY A 24 -19.96 -22.61 -15.90
N ASN A 25 -18.75 -22.67 -15.33
CA ASN A 25 -17.70 -21.69 -15.62
C ASN A 25 -16.35 -22.37 -15.78
N THR A 26 -15.41 -21.68 -16.41
CA THR A 26 -14.06 -22.20 -16.68
C THR A 26 -13.26 -22.44 -15.39
N ALA A 27 -13.48 -21.65 -14.33
CA ALA A 27 -12.83 -21.85 -13.03
C ALA A 27 -13.20 -23.19 -12.37
N TRP A 28 -14.38 -23.72 -12.67
CA TRP A 28 -14.87 -25.02 -12.22
C TRP A 28 -14.86 -26.07 -13.34
N GLN A 29 -13.96 -25.94 -14.32
CA GLN A 29 -13.80 -26.90 -15.43
C GLN A 29 -15.11 -27.13 -16.21
N GLY A 30 -15.90 -26.07 -16.37
CA GLY A 30 -17.20 -26.12 -17.03
C GLY A 30 -18.33 -26.70 -16.18
N LEU A 31 -18.11 -26.98 -14.89
CA LEU A 31 -19.14 -27.46 -13.97
C LEU A 31 -19.88 -26.30 -13.31
N CYS A 32 -21.15 -26.53 -12.94
CA CYS A 32 -21.87 -25.62 -12.05
C CYS A 32 -21.41 -25.81 -10.59
N SER A 33 -21.73 -24.85 -9.73
CA SER A 33 -21.35 -24.84 -8.31
C SER A 33 -21.79 -26.08 -7.52
N LYS A 34 -22.88 -26.73 -7.93
CA LYS A 34 -23.37 -27.97 -7.31
C LYS A 34 -22.57 -29.17 -7.76
N CYS A 35 -22.43 -29.36 -9.07
CA CYS A 35 -21.69 -30.47 -9.67
C CYS A 35 -20.20 -30.43 -9.31
N TRP A 36 -19.62 -29.23 -9.21
CA TRP A 36 -18.25 -29.03 -8.77
C TRP A 36 -18.04 -29.44 -7.31
N ARG A 37 -18.95 -29.06 -6.40
CA ARG A 37 -18.88 -29.48 -4.98
C ARG A 37 -18.96 -30.99 -4.80
N GLU A 38 -19.89 -31.63 -5.51
CA GLU A 38 -20.05 -33.09 -5.43
C GLU A 38 -18.83 -33.85 -5.96
N GLU A 39 -18.21 -33.35 -7.03
CA GLU A 39 -17.01 -33.93 -7.63
C GLU A 39 -15.78 -33.71 -6.76
N ASN A 40 -15.58 -32.49 -6.27
CA ASN A 40 -14.47 -32.16 -5.38
C ASN A 40 -14.55 -32.94 -4.06
N GLN A 41 -15.75 -33.17 -3.51
CA GLN A 41 -15.94 -34.02 -2.34
C GLN A 41 -15.61 -35.50 -2.62
N ARG A 42 -15.99 -36.02 -3.79
CA ARG A 42 -15.64 -37.40 -4.18
C ARG A 42 -14.15 -37.58 -4.40
N GLU A 43 -13.50 -36.63 -5.05
CA GLU A 43 -12.06 -36.64 -5.30
C GLU A 43 -11.28 -36.59 -3.98
N LYS A 44 -11.68 -35.70 -3.07
CA LYS A 44 -11.10 -35.63 -1.72
C LYS A 44 -11.30 -36.92 -0.93
N GLN A 45 -12.47 -37.57 -1.04
CA GLN A 45 -12.71 -38.87 -0.40
C GLN A 45 -11.87 -40.00 -0.99
N ARG A 46 -11.64 -40.00 -2.32
CA ARG A 46 -10.76 -40.97 -2.97
C ARG A 46 -9.31 -40.78 -2.51
N GLN A 47 -8.83 -39.54 -2.48
CA GLN A 47 -7.49 -39.23 -2.02
C GLN A 47 -7.25 -39.70 -0.57
N ILE A 48 -8.22 -39.46 0.33
CA ILE A 48 -8.15 -39.96 1.71
C ILE A 48 -8.06 -41.50 1.77
N GLN A 49 -8.78 -42.21 0.91
CA GLN A 49 -8.70 -43.68 0.85
C GLN A 49 -7.36 -44.17 0.32
N GLU A 50 -6.80 -43.51 -0.68
CA GLU A 50 -5.47 -43.82 -1.24
C GLU A 50 -4.36 -43.57 -0.22
N ASP A 51 -4.42 -42.44 0.49
CA ASP A 51 -3.46 -42.10 1.56
C ASP A 51 -3.54 -43.09 2.72
N TRP A 52 -4.74 -43.53 3.10
CA TRP A 52 -4.93 -44.54 4.14
C TRP A 52 -4.37 -45.90 3.71
N ALA A 53 -4.59 -46.32 2.46
CA ALA A 53 -4.03 -47.56 1.92
C ALA A 53 -2.50 -47.50 1.82
N LEU A 54 -1.94 -46.35 1.47
CA LEU A 54 -0.49 -46.14 1.45
C LEU A 54 0.11 -46.22 2.85
N ALA A 55 -0.53 -45.61 3.85
CA ALA A 55 -0.11 -45.67 5.24
C ALA A 55 -0.12 -47.12 5.78
N GLU A 56 -1.15 -47.91 5.47
CA GLU A 56 -1.20 -49.33 5.85
C GLU A 56 -0.05 -50.13 5.22
N ARG A 57 0.30 -49.83 3.97
CA ARG A 57 1.39 -50.50 3.25
C ARG A 57 2.75 -50.18 3.84
N LEU A 58 3.00 -48.91 4.16
CA LEU A 58 4.24 -48.46 4.80
C LEU A 58 4.40 -49.06 6.20
N GLN A 59 3.30 -49.16 6.95
CA GLN A 59 3.32 -49.79 8.27
C GLN A 59 3.65 -51.29 8.19
N ARG A 60 3.13 -52.01 7.18
CA ARG A 60 3.46 -53.42 6.95
C ARG A 60 4.94 -53.59 6.57
N GLU A 61 5.48 -52.72 5.72
CA GLU A 61 6.91 -52.72 5.37
C GLU A 61 7.81 -52.43 6.58
N GLU A 62 7.41 -51.52 7.47
CA GLU A 62 8.13 -51.21 8.71
C GLU A 62 8.15 -52.41 9.68
N GLU A 63 7.01 -53.10 9.83
CA GLU A 63 6.89 -54.32 10.64
C GLU A 63 7.75 -55.46 10.07
N GLU A 64 7.78 -55.64 8.75
CA GLU A 64 8.63 -56.62 8.07
C GLU A 64 10.13 -56.30 8.21
N ALA A 65 10.50 -55.03 8.08
CA ALA A 65 11.87 -54.57 8.29
C ALA A 65 12.33 -54.79 9.75
N TYR A 66 11.44 -54.56 10.71
CA TYR A 66 11.70 -54.82 12.13
C TYR A 66 11.88 -56.31 12.42
N ALA A 67 11.03 -57.17 11.85
CA ALA A 67 11.12 -58.63 11.99
C ALA A 67 12.40 -59.20 11.36
N SER A 68 12.80 -58.71 10.17
CA SER A 68 14.04 -59.09 9.48
C SER A 68 15.30 -58.70 10.29
N ARG A 69 15.26 -57.55 10.98
CA ARG A 69 16.34 -57.08 11.85
C ARG A 69 16.50 -57.95 13.10
N HIS A 70 15.41 -58.50 13.63
CA HIS A 70 15.44 -59.42 14.78
C HIS A 70 15.94 -60.83 14.40
N GLN A 71 15.62 -61.33 13.20
CA GLN A 71 16.12 -62.64 12.75
C GLN A 71 17.64 -62.63 12.43
N ARG A 72 18.20 -61.51 11.97
CA ARG A 72 19.65 -61.35 11.76
C ARG A 72 20.48 -61.28 13.05
N ALA A 73 19.86 -61.01 14.20
CA ALA A 73 20.56 -60.88 15.49
C ALA A 73 20.76 -62.22 16.22
N GLN A 74 20.16 -63.33 15.76
CA GLN A 74 20.24 -64.65 16.42
C GLN A 74 21.25 -65.64 15.80
N SER A 75 22.01 -65.23 14.78
CA SER A 75 22.94 -66.14 14.09
C SER A 75 24.36 -65.59 13.91
N GLN A 76 25.08 -65.31 15.00
CA GLN A 76 26.55 -65.39 15.01
C GLN A 76 27.11 -65.83 16.39
N PRO A 77 28.12 -66.72 16.44
CA PRO A 77 28.76 -67.14 17.69
C PRO A 77 29.88 -66.16 18.11
N ALA A 78 30.06 -66.07 19.43
CA ALA A 78 30.88 -65.10 20.16
C ALA A 78 32.39 -65.26 19.98
N ILE A 79 33.13 -64.14 19.85
CA ILE A 79 34.49 -63.93 20.41
C ILE A 79 34.64 -62.45 20.88
N THR A 80 35.23 -62.33 22.08
CA THR A 80 35.53 -61.22 23.05
C THR A 80 36.31 -59.96 22.56
N PRO A 81 36.73 -58.98 23.42
CA PRO A 81 36.14 -58.35 24.64
C PRO A 81 36.29 -56.79 24.69
N PHE A 82 35.43 -56.06 25.43
CA PHE A 82 35.79 -55.11 26.52
C PHE A 82 34.61 -54.19 26.90
N ASN A 83 34.17 -54.34 28.16
CA ASN A 83 33.19 -53.50 28.82
C ASN A 83 33.79 -52.15 29.25
N LYS A 84 33.14 -51.04 28.88
CA LYS A 84 32.94 -49.86 29.73
C LYS A 84 32.15 -48.79 28.97
N PHE A 85 30.83 -48.76 29.19
CA PHE A 85 30.02 -47.57 29.47
C PHE A 85 28.54 -47.96 29.35
N GLU A 86 28.07 -48.79 30.28
CA GLU A 86 26.63 -48.97 30.51
C GLU A 86 26.16 -48.05 31.63
N GLU A 87 24.87 -47.71 31.54
CA GLU A 87 24.03 -46.93 32.45
C GLU A 87 24.08 -45.41 32.32
N ARG A 88 23.27 -44.90 31.38
CA ARG A 88 22.11 -44.03 31.70
C ARG A 88 21.37 -43.58 30.43
N LYS A 89 20.35 -44.35 30.02
CA LYS A 89 19.10 -43.83 29.43
C LYS A 89 18.09 -44.97 29.24
N THR A 90 17.50 -45.43 30.34
CA THR A 90 16.30 -46.27 30.35
C THR A 90 15.17 -45.52 31.03
N LYS A 91 14.40 -44.77 30.23
CA LYS A 91 12.95 -44.57 30.35
C LYS A 91 12.52 -43.50 29.35
N GLU A 92 12.16 -43.92 28.15
CA GLU A 92 11.03 -43.29 27.49
C GLU A 92 10.26 -44.37 26.74
N LYS A 93 9.09 -44.69 27.29
CA LYS A 93 8.17 -45.69 26.78
C LYS A 93 7.54 -45.12 25.51
N SER A 94 7.46 -45.99 24.50
CA SER A 94 6.56 -45.91 23.35
C SER A 94 5.23 -45.19 23.67
N SER A 95 5.02 -44.00 23.14
CA SER A 95 3.68 -43.43 23.04
C SER A 95 3.04 -43.92 21.75
N LYS A 96 2.10 -44.84 21.90
CA LYS A 96 1.11 -45.22 20.89
C LYS A 96 0.39 -43.96 20.40
N VAL A 97 0.30 -43.82 19.08
CA VAL A 97 -0.59 -42.89 18.39
C VAL A 97 -2.03 -43.25 18.79
N ASN A 98 -2.73 -42.32 19.43
CA ASN A 98 -4.16 -42.43 19.71
C ASN A 98 -4.91 -41.42 18.85
N THR A 99 -5.77 -41.97 18.01
CA THR A 99 -6.74 -41.30 17.14
C THR A 99 -7.59 -40.30 17.94
N VAL A 100 -7.75 -39.11 17.36
CA VAL A 100 -8.54 -38.01 17.89
C VAL A 100 -10.01 -38.40 17.95
N THR A 101 -10.55 -38.61 19.15
CA THR A 101 -11.96 -38.38 19.52
C THR A 101 -12.15 -38.61 21.02
N LYS A 102 -12.22 -37.53 21.81
CA LYS A 102 -13.02 -37.34 23.05
C LYS A 102 -12.52 -36.17 23.91
N PHE A 103 -13.21 -35.04 23.81
CA PHE A 103 -13.35 -34.02 24.86
C PHE A 103 -14.87 -33.81 24.97
N PHE A 104 -15.58 -33.79 26.10
CA PHE A 104 -15.42 -33.08 27.37
C PHE A 104 -16.27 -33.77 28.47
N THR A 105 -15.83 -33.77 29.73
CA THR A 105 -16.69 -33.45 30.91
C THR A 105 -15.83 -33.33 32.19
N PRO A 106 -16.25 -32.51 33.17
CA PRO A 106 -15.37 -32.00 34.23
C PRO A 106 -15.50 -32.80 35.53
N SER A 107 -14.44 -32.85 36.34
CA SER A 107 -14.63 -33.11 37.77
C SER A 107 -13.60 -32.47 38.68
N THR A 108 -14.14 -32.06 39.81
CA THR A 108 -13.57 -31.38 40.95
C THR A 108 -12.70 -32.31 41.80
N LYS A 109 -11.65 -31.77 42.45
CA LYS A 109 -11.35 -31.94 43.89
C LYS A 109 -10.01 -31.31 44.29
N THR A 110 -10.02 -30.85 45.54
CA THR A 110 -9.05 -30.08 46.33
C THR A 110 -7.83 -30.90 46.81
N PRO A 111 -6.75 -30.23 47.30
CA PRO A 111 -5.46 -30.87 47.60
C PRO A 111 -5.23 -31.13 49.11
N PRO A 112 -4.19 -31.90 49.49
CA PRO A 112 -3.62 -31.82 50.83
C PRO A 112 -2.21 -31.16 50.84
N LYS A 113 -2.08 -30.21 51.79
CA LYS A 113 -0.89 -29.73 52.52
C LYS A 113 -0.15 -30.91 53.19
N LYS A 114 1.10 -30.89 53.68
CA LYS A 114 2.24 -29.96 53.87
C LYS A 114 3.33 -30.85 54.54
N ASP A 115 4.63 -30.62 54.33
CA ASP A 115 5.60 -30.51 55.44
C ASP A 115 7.02 -30.14 54.98
N ALA A 116 7.73 -29.53 55.93
CA ALA A 116 8.84 -28.61 55.79
C ALA A 116 10.23 -29.27 55.80
N GLY A 117 11.22 -28.51 55.34
CA GLY A 117 12.65 -28.76 55.57
C GLY A 117 13.51 -27.67 54.93
N ALA A 118 14.08 -26.80 55.76
CA ALA A 118 15.00 -25.72 55.39
C ALA A 118 16.46 -26.19 55.45
N ALA A 119 17.32 -25.69 54.54
CA ALA A 119 18.76 -25.52 54.76
C ALA A 119 19.35 -24.56 53.70
N ASP A 120 19.96 -23.47 54.20
CA ASP A 120 20.83 -22.53 53.49
C ASP A 120 22.16 -23.15 53.05
N ALA A 121 22.70 -22.71 51.90
CA ALA A 121 24.13 -22.43 51.74
C ALA A 121 24.43 -21.71 50.40
N GLN A 122 25.11 -20.57 50.51
CA GLN A 122 25.72 -19.74 49.47
C GLN A 122 26.76 -20.48 48.61
N SER A 123 26.76 -20.24 47.29
CA SER A 123 27.98 -20.04 46.48
C SER A 123 27.66 -19.70 45.01
N THR A 124 28.05 -18.51 44.56
CA THR A 124 28.49 -18.21 43.17
C THR A 124 29.99 -18.59 43.04
N PRO A 125 30.61 -18.76 41.84
CA PRO A 125 30.31 -18.02 40.60
C PRO A 125 30.46 -18.75 39.23
N SER A 126 30.09 -18.02 38.16
CA SER A 126 30.63 -18.01 36.79
C SER A 126 30.17 -19.01 35.70
N SER A 127 29.27 -18.49 34.85
CA SER A 127 29.32 -18.43 33.37
C SER A 127 29.54 -19.70 32.51
N SER A 128 28.47 -20.14 31.81
CA SER A 128 28.45 -20.22 30.34
C SER A 128 27.07 -20.61 29.79
N SER A 129 26.53 -19.74 28.92
CA SER A 129 25.63 -20.01 27.79
C SER A 129 24.35 -20.84 28.01
N SER A 130 23.27 -20.14 28.34
CA SER A 130 21.96 -20.45 27.78
C SER A 130 21.30 -19.12 27.39
N ALA A 131 21.15 -18.90 26.09
CA ALA A 131 20.46 -17.74 25.56
C ALA A 131 18.99 -17.80 26.01
N SER A 132 18.69 -17.20 27.17
CA SER A 132 17.33 -16.91 27.56
C SER A 132 16.79 -15.92 26.52
N ARG A 133 15.83 -16.36 25.70
CA ARG A 133 14.95 -15.47 24.94
C ARG A 133 14.48 -14.38 25.91
N GLN A 134 15.05 -13.19 25.79
CA GLN A 134 14.58 -12.02 26.54
C GLN A 134 13.14 -11.76 26.08
N PRO A 135 12.16 -11.64 26.99
CA PRO A 135 10.81 -11.30 26.59
C PRO A 135 10.81 -9.91 25.94
N ILE A 136 10.22 -9.82 24.76
CA ILE A 136 10.09 -8.57 24.02
C ILE A 136 9.29 -7.60 24.91
N PRO A 137 9.76 -6.37 25.20
CA PRO A 137 9.09 -5.45 26.12
C PRO A 137 7.60 -5.21 25.79
N HIS A 138 7.26 -5.33 24.50
CA HIS A 138 5.90 -5.20 23.97
C HIS A 138 4.97 -6.36 24.35
N SER A 139 5.46 -7.62 24.38
CA SER A 139 4.61 -8.77 24.76
C SER A 139 4.22 -8.74 26.23
N ASP A 140 5.11 -8.24 27.09
CA ASP A 140 4.87 -8.13 28.53
C ASP A 140 3.91 -6.98 28.86
N ARG A 141 3.93 -5.91 28.07
CA ARG A 141 2.93 -4.85 28.15
C ARG A 141 1.55 -5.36 27.72
N ALA A 142 1.45 -6.03 26.57
CA ALA A 142 0.19 -6.58 26.08
C ALA A 142 -0.40 -7.61 27.06
N THR A 143 0.44 -8.43 27.70
CA THR A 143 0.02 -9.38 28.73
C THR A 143 -0.58 -8.68 29.95
N ARG A 144 0.03 -7.58 30.41
CA ARG A 144 -0.50 -6.79 31.55
C ARG A 144 -1.83 -6.13 31.21
N GLU A 145 -1.90 -5.45 30.06
CA GLU A 145 -3.15 -4.82 29.57
C GLU A 145 -4.28 -5.84 29.45
N PHE A 146 -3.99 -7.03 28.91
CA PHE A 146 -4.97 -8.11 28.77
C PHE A 146 -5.45 -8.66 30.12
N ILE A 147 -4.54 -8.90 31.06
CA ILE A 147 -4.91 -9.33 32.42
C ILE A 147 -5.77 -8.27 33.10
N ASP A 148 -5.41 -7.00 32.97
CA ASP A 148 -6.16 -5.88 33.56
C ASP A 148 -7.57 -5.77 32.99
N PHE A 149 -7.73 -5.88 31.67
CA PHE A 149 -9.03 -5.94 31.02
C PHE A 149 -9.88 -7.11 31.55
N LEU A 150 -9.31 -8.31 31.60
CA LEU A 150 -10.00 -9.53 32.02
C LEU A 150 -10.40 -9.56 33.49
N LYS A 151 -9.88 -8.67 34.36
CA LYS A 151 -10.36 -8.53 35.74
C LYS A 151 -11.83 -8.14 35.80
N SER A 152 -12.31 -7.38 34.82
CA SER A 152 -13.71 -6.93 34.73
C SER A 152 -14.63 -7.95 34.05
N VAL A 153 -14.06 -8.97 33.39
CA VAL A 153 -14.79 -9.93 32.56
C VAL A 153 -15.12 -11.19 33.35
N LYS A 154 -16.38 -11.64 33.27
CA LYS A 154 -16.79 -12.92 33.86
C LYS A 154 -15.99 -14.06 33.24
N SER A 155 -15.44 -14.95 34.06
CA SER A 155 -14.54 -16.03 33.63
C SER A 155 -13.20 -15.56 33.04
N GLY A 156 -12.80 -14.30 33.24
CA GLY A 156 -11.58 -13.74 32.65
C GLY A 156 -10.29 -14.52 32.96
N ARG A 157 -10.15 -15.07 34.17
CA ARG A 157 -9.00 -15.92 34.53
C ARG A 157 -8.90 -17.19 33.67
N GLU A 158 -10.02 -17.80 33.34
CA GLU A 158 -10.07 -19.00 32.52
C GLU A 158 -9.77 -18.67 31.05
N ILE A 159 -10.31 -17.55 30.55
CA ILE A 159 -9.99 -17.03 29.21
C ILE A 159 -8.49 -16.78 29.09
N PHE A 160 -7.88 -16.10 30.06
CA PHE A 160 -6.44 -15.85 30.08
C PHE A 160 -5.64 -17.15 30.07
N LYS A 161 -5.99 -18.11 30.94
CA LYS A 161 -5.30 -19.39 31.04
C LYS A 161 -5.33 -20.14 29.70
N GLN A 162 -6.46 -20.13 29.01
CA GLN A 162 -6.60 -20.80 27.71
C GLN A 162 -5.83 -20.07 26.60
N CYS A 163 -5.92 -18.75 26.51
CA CYS A 163 -5.15 -17.97 25.52
C CYS A 163 -3.64 -18.17 25.75
N ARG A 164 -3.19 -18.19 27.00
CA ARG A 164 -1.80 -18.47 27.35
C ARG A 164 -1.39 -19.88 26.97
N ALA A 165 -2.16 -20.90 27.35
CA ALA A 165 -1.85 -22.28 27.00
C ALA A 165 -1.81 -22.49 25.47
N PHE A 166 -2.75 -21.89 24.74
CA PHE A 166 -2.80 -21.94 23.28
C PHE A 166 -1.59 -21.25 22.64
N THR A 167 -1.24 -20.03 23.07
CA THR A 167 -0.06 -19.32 22.54
C THR A 167 1.25 -20.04 22.87
N GLU A 168 1.36 -20.69 24.04
CA GLU A 168 2.52 -21.53 24.37
C GLU A 168 2.57 -22.78 23.50
N ASP A 169 1.45 -23.47 23.27
CA ASP A 169 1.35 -24.66 22.40
C ASP A 169 1.68 -24.35 20.92
N MET A 170 1.21 -23.21 20.40
CA MET A 170 1.47 -22.79 19.02
C MET A 170 2.95 -22.56 18.74
N VAL A 171 3.72 -22.08 19.71
CA VAL A 171 5.17 -21.91 19.56
C VAL A 171 5.89 -23.25 19.38
N TYR A 172 5.40 -24.33 20.00
CA TYR A 172 5.96 -25.68 19.80
C TYR A 172 5.53 -26.32 18.47
N LYS A 173 4.48 -25.78 17.84
CA LYS A 173 3.91 -26.23 16.57
C LYS A 173 4.37 -25.41 15.37
N ARG A 174 5.40 -24.57 15.52
CA ARG A 174 5.91 -23.68 14.46
C ARG A 174 6.38 -24.39 13.17
N ASP A 175 6.67 -25.68 13.26
CA ASP A 175 7.10 -26.49 12.11
C ASP A 175 5.91 -26.90 11.22
N MET A 176 4.67 -26.61 11.64
CA MET A 176 3.45 -26.84 10.87
C MET A 176 3.32 -25.85 9.70
N GLY A 177 2.54 -26.24 8.69
CA GLY A 177 2.24 -25.36 7.55
C GLY A 177 1.46 -24.11 8.00
N ALA A 178 1.64 -22.99 7.28
CA ALA A 178 0.95 -21.74 7.60
C ALA A 178 -0.59 -21.88 7.59
N ASP A 179 -1.12 -22.71 6.69
CA ASP A 179 -2.57 -22.99 6.61
C ASP A 179 -3.06 -23.79 7.83
N GLU A 180 -2.29 -24.78 8.29
CA GLU A 180 -2.65 -25.56 9.49
C GLU A 180 -2.57 -24.71 10.77
N LEU A 181 -1.59 -23.81 10.86
CA LEU A 181 -1.49 -22.83 11.95
C LEU A 181 -2.68 -21.87 11.92
N SER A 182 -3.06 -21.40 10.74
CA SER A 182 -4.25 -20.58 10.51
C SER A 182 -5.50 -21.32 11.00
N GLU A 183 -5.72 -22.57 10.58
CA GLU A 183 -6.85 -23.39 11.03
C GLU A 183 -6.89 -23.53 12.55
N CYS A 184 -5.75 -23.78 13.21
CA CYS A 184 -5.68 -23.87 14.67
C CYS A 184 -6.13 -22.57 15.36
N VAL A 185 -5.69 -21.41 14.85
CA VAL A 185 -6.08 -20.09 15.38
C VAL A 185 -7.56 -19.82 15.15
N GLN A 186 -8.06 -20.13 13.95
CA GLN A 186 -9.46 -19.91 13.59
C GLN A 186 -10.40 -20.82 14.40
N ASP A 187 -10.04 -22.08 14.59
CA ASP A 187 -10.75 -23.01 15.47
C ASP A 187 -10.76 -22.49 16.91
N PHE A 188 -9.64 -21.95 17.41
CA PHE A 188 -9.60 -21.35 18.73
C PHE A 188 -10.56 -20.16 18.84
N TYR A 189 -10.59 -19.27 17.86
CA TYR A 189 -11.50 -18.13 17.84
C TYR A 189 -12.96 -18.57 17.82
N GLN A 190 -13.31 -19.53 16.97
CA GLN A 190 -14.68 -20.02 16.86
C GLN A 190 -15.13 -20.68 18.18
N ASN A 191 -14.32 -21.59 18.73
CA ASN A 191 -14.64 -22.28 19.99
C ASN A 191 -14.76 -21.31 21.17
N LEU A 192 -13.89 -20.29 21.24
CA LEU A 192 -13.96 -19.27 22.28
C LEU A 192 -15.20 -18.40 22.11
N SER A 193 -15.46 -17.92 20.89
CA SER A 193 -16.63 -17.10 20.56
C SER A 193 -17.93 -17.80 20.92
N ASP A 194 -18.12 -19.06 20.52
CA ASP A 194 -19.32 -19.85 20.82
C ASP A 194 -19.53 -20.03 22.32
N ARG A 195 -18.43 -20.25 23.06
CA ARG A 195 -18.51 -20.34 24.52
C ARG A 195 -18.88 -18.99 25.15
N LEU A 196 -18.30 -17.88 24.69
CA LEU A 196 -18.62 -16.55 25.21
C LEU A 196 -20.07 -16.17 24.89
N GLN A 197 -20.56 -16.51 23.70
CA GLN A 197 -21.95 -16.29 23.30
C GLN A 197 -22.92 -17.01 24.25
N ASN A 198 -22.60 -18.24 24.64
CA ASN A 198 -23.35 -18.99 25.65
C ASN A 198 -23.25 -18.37 27.06
N GLN A 199 -22.08 -17.87 27.46
CA GLN A 199 -21.88 -17.26 28.79
C GLN A 199 -22.54 -15.88 28.95
N PHE A 200 -22.56 -15.08 27.89
CA PHE A 200 -23.11 -13.72 27.86
C PHE A 200 -24.55 -13.65 27.34
N LYS A 201 -25.26 -14.79 27.29
CA LYS A 201 -26.67 -14.88 26.84
C LYS A 201 -26.92 -14.23 25.47
N GLY A 202 -25.94 -14.30 24.57
CA GLY A 202 -26.06 -13.74 23.22
C GLY A 202 -25.75 -12.24 23.06
N SER A 203 -25.17 -11.57 24.07
CA SER A 203 -24.71 -10.18 23.90
C SER A 203 -23.49 -10.10 22.96
N THR A 204 -23.74 -9.86 21.67
CA THR A 204 -22.72 -9.82 20.61
C THR A 204 -21.65 -8.77 20.87
N GLU A 205 -22.03 -7.57 21.31
CA GLU A 205 -21.09 -6.46 21.56
C GLU A 205 -20.06 -6.78 22.65
N HIS A 206 -20.46 -7.49 23.72
CA HIS A 206 -19.52 -7.90 24.77
C HIS A 206 -18.59 -9.01 24.28
N VAL A 207 -19.10 -9.93 23.45
CA VAL A 207 -18.29 -10.99 22.85
C VAL A 207 -17.26 -10.40 21.90
N GLU A 208 -17.65 -9.48 21.02
CA GLU A 208 -16.74 -8.77 20.12
C GLU A 208 -15.63 -8.04 20.88
N ARG A 209 -15.97 -7.29 21.94
CA ARG A 209 -14.98 -6.60 22.78
C ARG A 209 -13.97 -7.57 23.43
N VAL A 210 -14.42 -8.72 23.91
CA VAL A 210 -13.51 -9.72 24.50
C VAL A 210 -12.66 -10.39 23.42
N MET A 211 -13.25 -10.72 22.27
CA MET A 211 -12.55 -11.34 21.14
C MET A 211 -11.47 -10.41 20.56
N ASP A 212 -11.72 -9.10 20.53
CA ASP A 212 -10.74 -8.11 20.09
C ASP A 212 -9.50 -8.08 21.00
N GLU A 213 -9.70 -8.13 22.31
CA GLU A 213 -8.58 -8.19 23.27
C GLU A 213 -7.87 -9.55 23.22
N VAL A 214 -8.59 -10.63 22.91
CA VAL A 214 -8.00 -11.96 22.68
C VAL A 214 -7.12 -11.95 21.43
N GLU A 215 -7.61 -11.44 20.31
CA GLU A 215 -6.83 -11.29 19.07
C GLU A 215 -5.58 -10.44 19.33
N LYS A 216 -5.74 -9.28 19.99
CA LYS A 216 -4.63 -8.40 20.36
C LYS A 216 -3.56 -9.15 21.16
N TYR A 217 -3.96 -9.88 22.21
CA TYR A 217 -3.02 -10.64 23.04
C TYR A 217 -2.33 -11.76 22.25
N MET A 218 -3.09 -12.58 21.51
CA MET A 218 -2.57 -13.73 20.79
C MET A 218 -1.62 -13.30 19.67
N MET A 219 -2.05 -12.35 18.85
CA MET A 219 -1.30 -11.92 17.68
C MET A 219 -0.05 -11.13 18.05
N THR A 220 -0.06 -10.35 19.14
CA THR A 220 1.17 -9.71 19.64
C THR A 220 2.24 -10.73 20.04
N ARG A 221 1.84 -11.91 20.55
CA ARG A 221 2.79 -12.97 20.96
C ARG A 221 3.23 -13.85 19.81
N LEU A 222 2.34 -14.12 18.86
CA LEU A 222 2.61 -15.03 17.74
C LEU A 222 3.23 -14.32 16.54
N TYR A 223 3.15 -12.98 16.45
CA TYR A 223 3.53 -12.20 15.26
C TYR A 223 4.90 -12.61 14.68
N THR A 224 5.93 -12.77 15.50
CA THR A 224 7.28 -13.11 15.04
C THR A 224 7.39 -14.50 14.42
N GLU A 225 6.49 -15.42 14.75
CA GLU A 225 6.51 -16.80 14.26
C GLU A 225 5.52 -16.99 13.09
N VAL A 226 4.44 -16.19 13.02
CA VAL A 226 3.37 -16.37 12.00
C VAL A 226 3.35 -15.33 10.88
N PHE A 227 4.06 -14.21 11.02
CA PHE A 227 4.13 -13.18 9.97
C PHE A 227 5.30 -13.47 9.03
N CYS A 228 5.01 -13.58 7.71
CA CYS A 228 5.98 -13.91 6.67
C CYS A 228 6.86 -15.14 7.06
N PRO A 229 6.25 -16.30 7.31
CA PRO A 229 7.01 -17.49 7.69
C PRO A 229 7.86 -18.00 6.53
N GLU A 230 9.11 -18.39 6.81
CA GLU A 230 10.09 -18.87 5.82
C GLU A 230 9.62 -20.11 5.04
N THR A 231 8.62 -20.82 5.57
CA THR A 231 8.00 -22.00 4.95
C THR A 231 7.05 -21.66 3.79
N THR A 232 6.69 -20.39 3.61
CA THR A 232 5.74 -19.91 2.59
C THR A 232 6.42 -19.12 1.47
N ASP A 233 5.68 -18.82 0.41
CA ASP A 233 6.13 -17.96 -0.68
C ASP A 233 5.81 -16.47 -0.47
N ASP A 234 5.41 -16.07 0.75
CA ASP A 234 5.00 -14.72 1.10
C ASP A 234 6.09 -13.68 0.77
N GLU A 235 7.35 -13.93 1.16
CA GLU A 235 8.49 -13.04 0.85
C GLU A 235 8.72 -12.91 -0.66
N LYS A 236 8.59 -14.01 -1.41
CA LYS A 236 8.76 -14.00 -2.87
C LYS A 236 7.67 -13.16 -3.53
N LYS A 237 6.43 -13.29 -3.06
CA LYS A 237 5.30 -12.47 -3.51
C LYS A 237 5.47 -11.00 -3.15
N ASP A 238 5.99 -10.70 -1.96
CA ASP A 238 6.32 -9.33 -1.54
C ASP A 238 7.35 -8.68 -2.47
N LEU A 239 8.44 -9.39 -2.79
CA LEU A 239 9.45 -8.89 -3.71
C LEU A 239 8.90 -8.72 -5.13
N ALA A 240 8.06 -9.66 -5.59
CA ALA A 240 7.43 -9.59 -6.89
C ALA A 240 6.48 -8.39 -7.02
N ILE A 241 5.59 -8.17 -6.06
CA ILE A 241 4.65 -7.05 -6.09
C ILE A 241 5.38 -5.71 -5.90
N GLN A 242 6.39 -5.66 -5.04
CA GLN A 242 7.17 -4.44 -4.81
C GLN A 242 7.92 -4.02 -6.09
N LYS A 243 8.54 -4.98 -6.77
CA LYS A 243 9.18 -4.74 -8.08
C LYS A 243 8.15 -4.30 -9.11
N ARG A 244 7.01 -5.00 -9.17
CA ARG A 244 5.93 -4.67 -10.09
C ARG A 244 5.40 -3.25 -9.92
N ILE A 245 5.13 -2.82 -8.69
CA ILE A 245 4.71 -1.44 -8.39
C ILE A 245 5.80 -0.44 -8.81
N ARG A 246 7.07 -0.76 -8.53
CA ARG A 246 8.19 0.09 -8.94
C ARG A 246 8.27 0.25 -10.46
N ASP A 247 8.08 -0.82 -11.22
CA ASP A 247 8.11 -0.77 -12.69
C ASP A 247 6.91 0.01 -13.28
N LEU A 248 5.83 0.17 -12.50
CA LEU A 248 4.62 0.93 -12.86
C LEU A 248 4.62 2.37 -12.29
N HIS A 249 5.76 2.88 -11.81
CA HIS A 249 5.82 4.22 -11.20
C HIS A 249 5.40 5.37 -12.14
N TRP A 250 5.40 5.12 -13.45
CA TRP A 250 5.09 6.08 -14.50
C TRP A 250 3.58 6.29 -14.67
N VAL A 251 2.73 5.40 -14.14
CA VAL A 251 1.27 5.49 -14.28
C VAL A 251 0.74 6.78 -13.63
N THR A 252 -0.08 7.53 -14.38
CA THR A 252 -0.65 8.81 -13.95
C THR A 252 -2.12 8.70 -13.54
N ILE A 253 -2.63 9.72 -12.86
CA ILE A 253 -4.05 9.86 -12.45
C ILE A 253 -4.99 9.76 -13.67
N GLU A 254 -4.61 10.38 -14.79
CA GLU A 254 -5.40 10.42 -16.03
C GLU A 254 -5.55 9.04 -16.66
N MET A 255 -4.50 8.21 -16.64
CA MET A 255 -4.51 6.86 -17.22
C MET A 255 -5.44 5.90 -16.47
N LEU A 256 -5.63 6.13 -15.18
CA LEU A 256 -6.53 5.34 -14.33
C LEU A 256 -7.92 5.98 -14.20
N CYS A 257 -8.18 7.11 -14.87
CA CYS A 257 -9.42 7.89 -14.74
C CYS A 257 -9.74 8.25 -13.28
N VAL A 258 -8.72 8.57 -12.47
CA VAL A 258 -8.88 8.85 -11.04
C VAL A 258 -9.48 10.25 -10.87
N PRO A 259 -10.62 10.38 -10.15
CA PRO A 259 -11.32 11.66 -10.01
C PRO A 259 -10.76 12.49 -8.84
N VAL A 260 -9.44 12.66 -8.81
CA VAL A 260 -8.70 13.37 -7.76
C VAL A 260 -7.85 14.46 -8.42
N ASP A 261 -8.02 15.69 -7.95
CA ASP A 261 -7.25 16.84 -8.41
C ASP A 261 -6.18 17.19 -7.37
N GLU A 262 -4.94 16.74 -7.60
CA GLU A 262 -3.80 16.99 -6.70
C GLU A 262 -3.32 18.45 -6.69
N GLU A 263 -3.78 19.29 -7.62
CA GLU A 263 -3.46 20.74 -7.62
C GLU A 263 -4.14 21.45 -6.43
N ILE A 264 -5.19 20.86 -5.87
CA ILE A 264 -5.87 21.36 -4.67
C ILE A 264 -5.06 20.93 -3.43
N PRO A 265 -4.53 21.86 -2.61
CA PRO A 265 -3.69 21.51 -1.46
C PRO A 265 -4.36 20.56 -0.46
N GLU A 266 -5.66 20.73 -0.19
CA GLU A 266 -6.42 19.86 0.72
C GLU A 266 -6.53 18.41 0.21
N VAL A 267 -6.62 18.25 -1.11
CA VAL A 267 -6.68 16.94 -1.77
C VAL A 267 -5.31 16.28 -1.71
N SER A 268 -4.25 17.03 -2.05
CA SER A 268 -2.86 16.57 -1.92
C SER A 268 -2.54 16.11 -0.49
N ASP A 269 -2.93 16.88 0.52
CA ASP A 269 -2.79 16.50 1.94
C ASP A 269 -3.54 15.20 2.28
N SER A 270 -4.74 15.01 1.72
CA SER A 270 -5.52 13.79 1.93
C SER A 270 -4.87 12.58 1.25
N VAL A 271 -4.31 12.75 0.06
CA VAL A 271 -3.54 11.73 -0.67
C VAL A 271 -2.29 11.31 0.13
N VAL A 272 -1.53 12.28 0.65
CA VAL A 272 -0.33 12.01 1.47
C VAL A 272 -0.70 11.26 2.76
N LYS A 273 -1.81 11.62 3.42
CA LYS A 273 -2.32 10.90 4.60
C LYS A 273 -2.71 9.46 4.26
N ALA A 274 -3.40 9.25 3.13
CA ALA A 274 -3.75 7.90 2.67
C ALA A 274 -2.52 7.03 2.40
N ILE A 275 -1.50 7.59 1.73
CA ILE A 275 -0.20 6.95 1.50
C ILE A 275 0.47 6.60 2.84
N THR A 276 0.44 7.52 3.80
CA THR A 276 1.05 7.30 5.12
C THR A 276 0.36 6.15 5.86
N ASP A 277 -0.97 6.12 5.89
CA ASP A 277 -1.73 5.07 6.58
C ASP A 277 -1.48 3.68 5.98
N ILE A 278 -1.42 3.55 4.65
CA ILE A 278 -1.20 2.25 4.01
C ILE A 278 0.25 1.75 4.23
N ILE A 279 1.23 2.66 4.32
CA ILE A 279 2.61 2.31 4.70
C ILE A 279 2.66 1.91 6.18
N GLU A 280 1.95 2.63 7.05
CA GLU A 280 1.94 2.37 8.50
C GLU A 280 1.34 1.00 8.85
N MET A 281 0.52 0.41 7.98
CA MET A 281 -0.05 -0.94 8.13
C MET A 281 1.02 -1.97 8.54
N ASP A 282 2.20 -1.94 7.92
CA ASP A 282 3.26 -2.91 8.18
C ASP A 282 3.84 -2.80 9.60
N SER A 283 3.78 -1.61 10.21
CA SER A 283 4.25 -1.37 11.58
C SER A 283 3.36 -1.98 12.67
N LYS A 284 2.12 -2.36 12.32
CA LYS A 284 1.17 -2.94 13.28
C LYS A 284 1.37 -4.44 13.39
N GLN A 285 1.19 -5.01 14.58
CA GLN A 285 1.29 -6.46 14.78
C GLN A 285 -0.08 -7.15 14.78
N VAL A 286 -1.13 -6.45 15.21
CA VAL A 286 -2.47 -7.02 15.35
C VAL A 286 -3.26 -6.86 14.05
N PRO A 287 -3.94 -7.90 13.53
CA PRO A 287 -4.76 -7.81 12.32
C PRO A 287 -5.80 -6.68 12.36
N LYS A 288 -6.52 -6.51 13.49
CA LYS A 288 -7.44 -5.38 13.69
C LYS A 288 -6.78 -4.02 13.49
N ASP A 289 -5.57 -3.82 14.00
CA ASP A 289 -4.85 -2.53 13.85
C ASP A 289 -4.38 -2.32 12.40
N LYS A 290 -4.01 -3.40 11.70
CA LYS A 290 -3.71 -3.35 10.26
C LYS A 290 -4.95 -2.97 9.43
N LEU A 291 -6.10 -3.57 9.73
CA LEU A 291 -7.38 -3.21 9.13
C LEU A 291 -7.74 -1.76 9.42
N ALA A 292 -7.48 -1.26 10.62
CA ALA A 292 -7.71 0.14 10.96
C ALA A 292 -6.87 1.10 10.10
N CYS A 293 -5.62 0.75 9.76
CA CYS A 293 -4.81 1.51 8.80
C CYS A 293 -5.47 1.53 7.40
N ILE A 294 -5.94 0.38 6.91
CA ILE A 294 -6.64 0.29 5.60
C ILE A 294 -7.93 1.13 5.60
N THR A 295 -8.68 1.10 6.70
CA THR A 295 -9.91 1.88 6.88
C THR A 295 -9.62 3.38 6.93
N ARG A 296 -8.56 3.83 7.64
CA ARG A 296 -8.16 5.25 7.65
C ARG A 296 -7.68 5.72 6.27
N CYS A 297 -6.84 4.93 5.60
CA CYS A 297 -6.43 5.18 4.22
C CYS A 297 -7.64 5.37 3.30
N SER A 298 -8.61 4.47 3.36
CA SER A 298 -9.85 4.56 2.57
C SER A 298 -10.66 5.82 2.90
N LYS A 299 -10.77 6.20 4.18
CA LYS A 299 -11.46 7.44 4.60
C LYS A 299 -10.78 8.70 4.04
N HIS A 300 -9.44 8.72 4.00
CA HIS A 300 -8.70 9.81 3.35
C HIS A 300 -8.92 9.86 1.84
N ILE A 301 -9.01 8.71 1.17
CA ILE A 301 -9.39 8.61 -0.23
C ILE A 301 -10.80 9.19 -0.46
N PHE A 302 -11.79 8.80 0.35
CA PHE A 302 -13.15 9.36 0.25
C PHE A 302 -13.16 10.88 0.44
N ASN A 303 -12.34 11.40 1.35
CA ASN A 303 -12.21 12.85 1.53
C ASN A 303 -11.62 13.53 0.29
N ALA A 304 -10.54 12.97 -0.27
CA ALA A 304 -9.89 13.48 -1.47
C ALA A 304 -10.85 13.55 -2.67
N ILE A 305 -11.62 12.49 -2.91
CA ILE A 305 -12.61 12.43 -3.99
C ILE A 305 -13.75 13.42 -3.73
N LYS A 306 -14.25 13.51 -2.49
CA LYS A 306 -15.34 14.41 -2.12
C LYS A 306 -14.96 15.88 -2.34
N VAL A 307 -13.75 16.28 -1.97
CA VAL A 307 -13.27 17.65 -2.17
C VAL A 307 -13.06 17.94 -3.66
N SER A 308 -12.51 16.98 -4.42
CA SER A 308 -12.26 17.14 -5.86
C SER A 308 -13.54 17.23 -6.69
N LYS A 309 -14.47 16.28 -6.53
CA LYS A 309 -15.73 16.23 -7.30
C LYS A 309 -16.85 17.10 -6.72
N LYS A 310 -16.74 17.53 -5.46
CA LYS A 310 -17.82 18.18 -4.67
C LYS A 310 -19.09 17.32 -4.53
N GLU A 311 -18.97 16.02 -4.75
CA GLU A 311 -20.05 15.03 -4.69
C GLU A 311 -19.64 13.84 -3.82
N ALA A 312 -20.60 13.00 -3.44
CA ALA A 312 -20.30 11.76 -2.73
C ALA A 312 -19.58 10.78 -3.67
N ALA A 313 -18.46 10.22 -3.21
CA ALA A 313 -17.71 9.26 -4.02
C ALA A 313 -18.50 7.96 -4.22
N SER A 314 -18.48 7.45 -5.45
CA SER A 314 -19.01 6.13 -5.78
C SER A 314 -17.94 5.04 -5.61
N ALA A 315 -18.35 3.77 -5.68
CA ALA A 315 -17.40 2.65 -5.71
C ALA A 315 -16.52 2.67 -6.96
N ASP A 316 -17.05 3.15 -8.10
CA ASP A 316 -16.33 3.31 -9.37
C ASP A 316 -15.26 4.42 -9.29
N ASP A 317 -15.44 5.39 -8.40
CA ASP A 317 -14.44 6.42 -8.10
C ASP A 317 -13.37 5.92 -7.10
N PHE A 318 -13.78 5.06 -6.16
CA PHE A 318 -12.94 4.61 -5.05
C PHE A 318 -11.82 3.67 -5.49
N LEU A 319 -12.14 2.60 -6.23
CA LEU A 319 -11.16 1.55 -6.56
C LEU A 319 -9.99 2.06 -7.40
N PRO A 320 -10.19 2.87 -8.47
CA PRO A 320 -9.08 3.45 -9.22
C PRO A 320 -8.19 4.35 -8.35
N THR A 321 -8.81 5.11 -7.44
CA THR A 321 -8.06 5.96 -6.50
C THR A 321 -7.24 5.12 -5.53
N LEU A 322 -7.78 4.01 -5.01
CA LEU A 322 -7.04 3.09 -4.15
C LEU A 322 -5.86 2.43 -4.89
N ILE A 323 -6.05 2.01 -6.14
CA ILE A 323 -4.97 1.47 -6.99
C ILE A 323 -3.86 2.50 -7.13
N TYR A 324 -4.22 3.76 -7.41
CA TYR A 324 -3.26 4.86 -7.53
C TYR A 324 -2.49 5.11 -6.22
N ILE A 325 -3.17 5.13 -5.07
CA ILE A 325 -2.51 5.27 -3.76
C ILE A 325 -1.53 4.12 -3.50
N VAL A 326 -1.91 2.87 -3.81
CA VAL A 326 -1.02 1.70 -3.65
C VAL A 326 0.19 1.80 -4.57
N LEU A 327 0.01 2.24 -5.82
CA LEU A 327 1.10 2.46 -6.78
C LEU A 327 2.09 3.53 -6.29
N LYS A 328 1.59 4.65 -5.74
CA LYS A 328 2.42 5.72 -5.19
C LYS A 328 3.11 5.34 -3.88
N ALA A 329 2.40 4.63 -3.00
CA ALA A 329 2.90 4.28 -1.67
C ALA A 329 3.95 3.16 -1.70
N ASN A 330 3.81 2.20 -2.62
CA ASN A 330 4.56 0.93 -2.65
C ASN A 330 4.71 0.32 -1.23
N PRO A 331 3.60 -0.08 -0.58
CA PRO A 331 3.62 -0.47 0.83
C PRO A 331 4.58 -1.64 1.09
N PRO A 332 5.36 -1.59 2.18
CA PRO A 332 6.31 -2.66 2.51
C PRO A 332 5.57 -3.94 2.85
N ARG A 333 6.11 -5.08 2.38
CA ARG A 333 5.61 -6.44 2.68
C ARG A 333 4.10 -6.60 2.44
N LEU A 334 3.60 -6.02 1.34
CA LEU A 334 2.16 -5.90 1.05
C LEU A 334 1.45 -7.26 1.00
N GLN A 335 2.04 -8.25 0.33
CA GLN A 335 1.45 -9.59 0.21
C GLN A 335 1.48 -10.33 1.55
N SER A 336 2.58 -10.26 2.31
CA SER A 336 2.63 -10.79 3.68
C SER A 336 1.56 -10.17 4.58
N ASN A 337 1.33 -8.85 4.48
CA ASN A 337 0.29 -8.16 5.25
C ASN A 337 -1.12 -8.65 4.89
N ILE A 338 -1.42 -8.80 3.60
CA ILE A 338 -2.70 -9.33 3.12
C ILE A 338 -2.90 -10.76 3.63
N GLN A 339 -1.93 -11.65 3.41
CA GLN A 339 -2.00 -13.05 3.84
C GLN A 339 -2.12 -13.18 5.35
N TYR A 340 -1.39 -12.35 6.11
CA TYR A 340 -1.48 -12.32 7.57
C TYR A 340 -2.88 -11.96 8.07
N ILE A 341 -3.51 -10.93 7.48
CA ILE A 341 -4.89 -10.55 7.80
C ILE A 341 -5.85 -11.68 7.42
N THR A 342 -5.70 -12.27 6.22
CA THR A 342 -6.54 -13.38 5.76
C THR A 342 -6.46 -14.61 6.66
N ARG A 343 -5.27 -14.97 7.14
CA ARG A 343 -5.03 -16.16 7.96
C ARG A 343 -5.45 -15.95 9.42
N PHE A 344 -5.17 -14.80 10.01
CA PHE A 344 -5.21 -14.64 11.48
C PHE A 344 -6.18 -13.59 12.03
N CYS A 345 -6.86 -12.81 11.17
CA CYS A 345 -7.93 -11.93 11.63
C CYS A 345 -9.15 -12.75 12.07
N ASN A 346 -9.89 -12.24 13.05
CA ASN A 346 -11.21 -12.75 13.39
C ASN A 346 -12.16 -12.67 12.16
N PRO A 347 -12.74 -13.78 11.67
CA PRO A 347 -13.54 -13.81 10.46
C PRO A 347 -14.77 -12.92 10.52
N SER A 348 -15.37 -12.73 11.70
CA SER A 348 -16.57 -11.89 11.83
C SER A 348 -16.32 -10.46 11.34
N ARG A 349 -15.10 -9.95 11.53
CA ARG A 349 -14.66 -8.61 11.10
C ARG A 349 -14.43 -8.51 9.59
N LEU A 350 -14.00 -9.59 8.94
CA LEU A 350 -13.79 -9.62 7.50
C LEU A 350 -15.10 -9.84 6.74
N MET A 351 -16.04 -10.60 7.31
CA MET A 351 -17.32 -10.91 6.68
C MET A 351 -18.38 -9.81 6.84
N THR A 352 -18.21 -8.91 7.82
CA THR A 352 -19.18 -7.85 8.11
C THR A 352 -18.49 -6.51 8.42
N GLY A 353 -19.12 -5.41 7.99
CA GLY A 353 -18.65 -4.05 8.31
C GLY A 353 -17.77 -3.39 7.24
N GLU A 354 -17.30 -2.18 7.57
CA GLU A 354 -16.48 -1.36 6.66
C GLU A 354 -15.07 -1.92 6.45
N ASP A 355 -14.47 -2.52 7.49
CA ASP A 355 -13.12 -3.09 7.44
C ASP A 355 -13.00 -4.18 6.35
N GLY A 356 -13.97 -5.11 6.30
CA GLY A 356 -14.03 -6.17 5.29
C GLY A 356 -14.21 -5.64 3.86
N TYR A 357 -15.00 -4.58 3.69
CA TYR A 357 -15.18 -3.92 2.39
C TYR A 357 -13.87 -3.30 1.90
N TYR A 358 -13.17 -2.53 2.74
CA TYR A 358 -11.91 -1.90 2.34
C TYR A 358 -10.79 -2.91 2.13
N PHE A 359 -10.72 -3.95 2.97
CA PHE A 359 -9.77 -5.05 2.78
C PHE A 359 -10.01 -5.78 1.46
N THR A 360 -11.26 -6.07 1.11
CA THR A 360 -11.60 -6.69 -0.18
C THR A 360 -11.18 -5.80 -1.35
N ASN A 361 -11.42 -4.49 -1.27
CA ASN A 361 -10.98 -3.57 -2.31
C ASN A 361 -9.46 -3.47 -2.42
N LEU A 362 -8.71 -3.55 -1.32
CA LEU A 362 -7.26 -3.62 -1.34
C LEU A 362 -6.78 -4.90 -2.05
N CYS A 363 -7.37 -6.05 -1.75
CA CYS A 363 -7.07 -7.30 -2.44
C CYS A 363 -7.36 -7.20 -3.95
N CYS A 364 -8.48 -6.58 -4.33
CA CYS A 364 -8.81 -6.32 -5.73
C CYS A 364 -7.78 -5.38 -6.39
N ALA A 365 -7.37 -4.31 -5.71
CA ALA A 365 -6.38 -3.37 -6.22
C ALA A 365 -5.02 -4.04 -6.45
N VAL A 366 -4.56 -4.87 -5.52
CA VAL A 366 -3.30 -5.62 -5.68
C VAL A 366 -3.38 -6.62 -6.83
N ALA A 367 -4.47 -7.39 -6.92
CA ALA A 367 -4.67 -8.34 -8.02
C ALA A 367 -4.76 -7.63 -9.38
N PHE A 368 -5.32 -6.42 -9.42
CA PHE A 368 -5.33 -5.58 -10.62
C PHE A 368 -3.91 -5.15 -11.00
N ILE A 369 -3.11 -4.64 -10.06
CA ILE A 369 -1.72 -4.21 -10.30
C ILE A 369 -0.83 -5.36 -10.82
N GLU A 370 -1.02 -6.57 -10.28
CA GLU A 370 -0.31 -7.77 -10.74
C GLU A 370 -0.58 -8.08 -12.22
N LYS A 371 -1.80 -7.86 -12.68
CA LYS A 371 -2.26 -8.20 -14.04
C LYS A 371 -2.41 -7.00 -14.96
N LEU A 372 -2.00 -5.81 -14.51
CA LEU A 372 -2.18 -4.55 -15.23
C LEU A 372 -1.48 -4.60 -16.60
N ASP A 373 -2.20 -4.30 -17.67
CA ASP A 373 -1.68 -4.30 -19.02
C ASP A 373 -2.02 -2.99 -19.74
N GLY A 374 -1.50 -2.81 -20.95
CA GLY A 374 -1.77 -1.61 -21.75
C GLY A 374 -3.27 -1.42 -22.01
N GLN A 375 -4.03 -2.50 -22.21
CA GLN A 375 -5.47 -2.43 -22.43
C GLN A 375 -6.21 -1.87 -21.21
N SER A 376 -5.77 -2.25 -20.00
CA SER A 376 -6.31 -1.75 -18.73
C SER A 376 -6.09 -0.24 -18.52
N LEU A 377 -5.09 0.35 -19.19
CA LEU A 377 -4.77 1.79 -19.17
C LEU A 377 -5.18 2.50 -20.47
N ASN A 378 -6.03 1.88 -21.29
CA ASN A 378 -6.50 2.42 -22.57
C ASN A 378 -5.37 2.76 -23.56
N MET A 379 -4.26 2.01 -23.55
CA MET A 379 -3.11 2.20 -24.45
C MET A 379 -2.75 0.93 -25.22
N SER A 380 -1.98 1.09 -26.30
CA SER A 380 -1.47 -0.04 -27.08
C SER A 380 -0.41 -0.82 -26.28
N SER A 381 -0.27 -2.12 -26.55
CA SER A 381 0.77 -2.94 -25.89
C SER A 381 2.19 -2.43 -26.19
N GLU A 382 2.42 -1.88 -27.39
CA GLU A 382 3.70 -1.29 -27.78
C GLU A 382 4.03 -0.05 -26.93
N GLU A 383 3.05 0.83 -26.71
CA GLU A 383 3.21 2.01 -25.87
C GLU A 383 3.45 1.65 -24.40
N PHE A 384 2.74 0.64 -23.91
CA PHE A 384 2.93 0.11 -22.56
C PHE A 384 4.36 -0.45 -22.36
N GLU A 385 4.88 -1.21 -23.33
CA GLU A 385 6.25 -1.73 -23.29
C GLU A 385 7.31 -0.61 -23.36
N LEU A 386 7.05 0.47 -24.09
CA LEU A 386 7.92 1.64 -24.12
C LEU A 386 8.03 2.32 -22.75
N TYR A 387 6.92 2.47 -22.02
CA TYR A 387 6.94 3.00 -20.65
C TYR A 387 7.61 2.03 -19.67
N MET A 388 7.30 0.74 -19.76
CA MET A 388 7.89 -0.30 -18.90
C MET A 388 9.41 -0.47 -19.10
N SER A 389 9.91 -0.24 -20.32
CA SER A 389 11.35 -0.29 -20.62
C SER A 389 12.10 0.99 -20.22
N GLY A 390 11.38 2.01 -19.73
CA GLY A 390 11.95 3.32 -19.38
C GLY A 390 12.42 4.15 -20.58
N GLN A 391 12.04 3.75 -21.80
CA GLN A 391 12.38 4.46 -23.04
C GLN A 391 11.43 5.63 -23.32
N ALA A 392 10.26 5.63 -22.68
CA ALA A 392 9.30 6.73 -22.70
C ALA A 392 8.81 7.02 -21.27
N SER A 393 8.30 8.22 -21.06
CA SER A 393 7.58 8.61 -19.84
C SER A 393 6.37 9.46 -20.24
N PRO A 394 5.24 9.38 -19.54
CA PRO A 394 4.06 10.19 -19.87
C PRO A 394 4.31 11.69 -19.81
N ASN A 395 5.27 12.11 -18.98
CA ASN A 395 5.73 13.51 -18.89
C ASN A 395 6.82 13.88 -19.93
N TRP A 396 7.25 12.92 -20.76
CA TRP A 396 8.30 13.14 -21.76
C TRP A 396 7.71 13.47 -23.13
N PRO A 397 8.08 14.60 -23.78
CA PRO A 397 7.65 14.89 -25.13
C PRO A 397 8.15 13.81 -26.11
N ARG A 398 7.22 13.12 -26.76
CA ARG A 398 7.49 12.02 -27.70
C ARG A 398 8.54 12.42 -28.73
N PRO A 399 9.67 11.68 -28.87
CA PRO A 399 10.64 11.97 -29.90
C PRO A 399 10.00 11.81 -31.28
N THR A 400 10.15 12.82 -32.14
CA THR A 400 9.86 12.67 -33.58
C THR A 400 10.66 11.48 -34.12
N ALA A 401 10.03 10.67 -34.97
CA ALA A 401 10.40 9.30 -35.35
C ALA A 401 11.78 9.06 -36.04
N ALA A 402 12.77 9.93 -35.87
CA ALA A 402 14.02 9.91 -36.63
C ALA A 402 15.24 9.32 -35.89
N SER A 403 15.11 8.76 -34.68
CA SER A 403 16.30 8.36 -33.88
C SER A 403 16.19 7.04 -33.14
N ALA A 404 15.49 6.05 -33.71
CA ALA A 404 15.46 4.69 -33.19
C ALA A 404 16.75 3.93 -33.55
N SER A 405 17.86 4.19 -32.86
CA SER A 405 19.04 3.30 -32.90
C SER A 405 19.94 3.46 -31.65
N SER A 406 19.64 2.72 -30.58
CA SER A 406 20.57 2.05 -29.65
C SER A 406 19.94 1.91 -28.24
N ALA A 407 19.56 0.68 -27.91
CA ALA A 407 18.65 0.36 -26.82
C ALA A 407 19.28 0.22 -25.41
N GLY A 408 20.50 0.73 -25.18
CA GLY A 408 21.18 0.64 -23.88
C GLY A 408 21.59 1.98 -23.26
N GLY A 409 21.60 3.06 -24.05
CA GLY A 409 22.06 4.38 -23.61
C GLY A 409 20.95 5.40 -23.38
N ALA A 410 19.75 5.17 -23.91
CA ALA A 410 18.72 6.18 -24.12
C ALA A 410 18.42 7.04 -22.88
N ALA A 411 18.17 6.44 -21.71
CA ALA A 411 17.88 7.20 -20.50
C ALA A 411 19.06 8.09 -20.06
N LEU A 412 20.30 7.58 -20.15
CA LEU A 412 21.50 8.34 -19.78
C LEU A 412 21.81 9.41 -20.83
N THR A 413 21.74 9.10 -22.13
CA THR A 413 21.93 10.09 -23.21
C THR A 413 20.86 11.18 -23.19
N GLN A 414 19.67 10.88 -22.69
CA GLN A 414 18.56 11.83 -22.62
C GLN A 414 18.61 12.70 -21.37
N VAL A 415 19.11 12.20 -20.23
CA VAL A 415 19.51 13.04 -19.08
C VAL A 415 20.64 14.00 -19.49
N HIS A 416 21.64 13.52 -20.23
CA HIS A 416 22.66 14.40 -20.80
C HIS A 416 22.06 15.42 -21.77
N SER A 417 21.10 15.03 -22.61
CA SER A 417 20.39 15.95 -23.51
C SER A 417 19.59 17.02 -22.75
N SER A 418 18.86 16.64 -21.69
CA SER A 418 18.16 17.60 -20.82
C SER A 418 19.13 18.54 -20.10
N LEU A 419 20.30 18.04 -19.69
CA LEU A 419 21.35 18.86 -19.08
C LEU A 419 21.95 19.84 -20.10
N ASP A 420 22.20 19.40 -21.33
CA ASP A 420 22.67 20.26 -22.42
C ASP A 420 21.63 21.34 -22.75
N LEU A 421 20.35 20.99 -22.75
CA LEU A 421 19.24 21.92 -23.01
C LEU A 421 19.12 22.95 -21.88
N LEU A 422 19.24 22.54 -20.61
CA LEU A 422 19.28 23.43 -19.46
C LEU A 422 20.48 24.38 -19.50
N THR A 423 21.65 23.86 -19.86
CA THR A 423 22.88 24.66 -20.00
C THR A 423 22.71 25.69 -21.11
N GLY A 424 22.19 25.27 -22.27
CA GLY A 424 21.90 26.17 -23.39
C GLY A 424 20.82 27.21 -23.08
N LEU A 425 19.82 26.87 -22.27
CA LEU A 425 18.83 27.84 -21.76
C LEU A 425 19.48 28.84 -20.80
N GLY A 426 20.37 28.39 -19.91
CA GLY A 426 21.15 29.26 -19.02
C GLY A 426 21.96 30.30 -19.79
N GLU A 427 22.72 29.87 -20.79
CA GLU A 427 23.51 30.79 -21.63
C GLU A 427 22.61 31.77 -22.42
N ARG A 428 21.46 31.31 -22.92
CA ARG A 428 20.51 32.19 -23.63
C ARG A 428 19.93 33.22 -22.68
N GLN A 429 19.57 32.83 -21.47
CA GLN A 429 19.04 33.74 -20.46
C GLN A 429 20.10 34.79 -20.08
N GLU A 430 21.36 34.38 -19.90
CA GLU A 430 22.46 35.29 -19.59
C GLU A 430 22.68 36.30 -20.73
N ARG A 431 22.70 35.84 -21.99
CA ARG A 431 22.79 36.74 -23.16
C ARG A 431 21.63 37.72 -23.27
N VAL A 432 20.41 37.29 -22.94
CA VAL A 432 19.23 38.16 -22.96
C VAL A 432 19.33 39.22 -21.86
N VAL A 433 19.73 38.83 -20.64
CA VAL A 433 19.92 39.75 -19.52
C VAL A 433 21.03 40.77 -19.82
N GLU A 434 22.14 40.32 -20.41
CA GLU A 434 23.24 41.22 -20.77
C GLU A 434 22.83 42.24 -21.83
N LYS A 435 22.13 41.80 -22.88
CA LYS A 435 21.60 42.73 -23.90
C LYS A 435 20.54 43.66 -23.36
N ALA A 436 19.72 43.21 -22.41
CA ALA A 436 18.74 44.07 -21.75
C ALA A 436 19.43 45.17 -20.93
N ARG A 437 20.52 44.84 -20.22
CA ARG A 437 21.36 45.83 -19.52
C ARG A 437 22.05 46.79 -20.45
N GLN A 438 22.58 46.31 -21.57
CA GLN A 438 23.18 47.19 -22.58
C GLN A 438 22.14 48.17 -23.12
N LEU A 439 20.95 47.68 -23.47
CA LEU A 439 19.87 48.54 -23.95
C LEU A 439 19.43 49.56 -22.89
N GLU A 440 19.39 49.17 -21.61
CA GLU A 440 19.09 50.07 -20.49
C GLU A 440 20.13 51.20 -20.42
N SER A 441 21.42 50.88 -20.52
CA SER A 441 22.51 51.87 -20.57
C SER A 441 22.38 52.79 -21.78
N ASP A 442 22.21 52.21 -22.97
CA ASP A 442 22.08 52.97 -24.23
C ASP A 442 20.90 53.95 -24.18
N LEU A 443 19.81 53.57 -23.51
CA LEU A 443 18.60 54.39 -23.39
C LEU A 443 18.79 55.53 -22.40
N ILE A 444 19.55 55.32 -21.31
CA ILE A 444 19.96 56.40 -20.39
C ILE A 444 20.87 57.38 -21.13
N ASP A 445 21.92 56.89 -21.77
CA ASP A 445 22.88 57.73 -22.51
C ASP A 445 22.18 58.55 -23.61
N TRP A 446 21.25 57.92 -24.35
CA TRP A 446 20.47 58.62 -25.36
C TRP A 446 19.57 59.71 -24.76
N THR A 447 18.94 59.44 -23.61
CA THR A 447 18.09 60.42 -22.92
C THR A 447 18.90 61.64 -22.48
N ASP A 448 20.07 61.41 -21.86
CA ASP A 448 20.97 62.46 -21.41
C ASP A 448 21.51 63.28 -22.60
N GLU A 449 21.85 62.62 -23.72
CA GLU A 449 22.35 63.29 -24.91
C GLU A 449 21.27 64.16 -25.59
N VAL A 450 20.01 63.70 -25.59
CA VAL A 450 18.87 64.48 -26.08
C VAL A 450 18.60 65.66 -25.15
N GLU A 451 18.60 65.47 -23.83
CA GLU A 451 18.42 66.55 -22.86
C GLU A 451 19.50 67.62 -23.00
N GLN A 452 20.77 67.20 -23.14
CA GLN A 452 21.89 68.12 -23.34
C GLN A 452 21.79 68.89 -24.67
N LYS A 453 21.40 68.24 -25.76
CA LYS A 453 21.19 68.89 -27.06
C LYS A 453 20.03 69.90 -27.00
N VAL A 454 18.93 69.55 -26.33
CA VAL A 454 17.78 70.45 -26.13
C VAL A 454 18.19 71.66 -25.27
N GLN A 455 18.92 71.42 -24.18
CA GLN A 455 19.42 72.48 -23.31
C GLN A 455 20.39 73.42 -24.04
N SER A 456 21.32 72.85 -24.82
CA SER A 456 22.23 73.65 -25.66
C SER A 456 21.49 74.45 -26.74
N ALA A 457 20.42 73.90 -27.33
CA ALA A 457 19.60 74.63 -28.28
C ALA A 457 18.86 75.80 -27.61
N LEU A 458 18.29 75.59 -26.41
CA LEU A 458 17.66 76.64 -25.60
C LEU A 458 18.65 77.74 -25.17
N GLU A 459 19.90 77.38 -24.86
CA GLU A 459 20.95 78.35 -24.51
C GLU A 459 21.48 79.11 -25.74
N SER A 460 21.52 78.47 -26.91
CA SER A 460 21.93 79.11 -28.17
C SER A 460 20.88 80.06 -28.75
N PHE A 461 19.61 79.87 -28.38
CA PHE A 461 18.50 80.76 -28.69
C PHE A 461 17.82 81.23 -27.40
N PRO A 462 18.44 82.16 -26.67
CA PRO A 462 17.80 82.73 -25.49
C PRO A 462 16.49 83.39 -25.91
N LEU A 463 15.38 82.92 -25.34
CA LEU A 463 14.09 83.57 -25.46
C LEU A 463 14.18 84.95 -24.80
N ASP A 464 14.45 85.97 -25.61
CA ASP A 464 14.41 87.38 -25.23
C ASP A 464 12.97 87.76 -24.83
N THR A 465 12.63 87.53 -23.57
CA THR A 465 11.46 88.15 -22.94
C THR A 465 11.92 89.48 -22.34
N GLN A 466 11.90 90.54 -23.14
CA GLN A 466 12.03 91.90 -22.62
C GLN A 466 10.88 92.19 -21.64
N SER A 467 11.17 92.11 -20.35
CA SER A 467 10.33 92.66 -19.30
C SER A 467 10.56 94.17 -19.21
N THR A 468 9.71 94.96 -19.90
CA THR A 468 9.69 96.41 -19.71
C THR A 468 9.12 96.73 -18.33
N THR A 469 9.97 97.29 -17.47
CA THR A 469 9.65 97.76 -16.13
C THR A 469 8.94 99.12 -16.22
N THR A 470 7.75 99.27 -15.61
CA THR A 470 7.24 100.56 -15.15
C THR A 470 6.62 100.42 -13.76
N ASN A 471 7.26 101.07 -12.78
CA ASN A 471 6.74 101.30 -11.44
C ASN A 471 5.78 102.49 -11.46
N ALA A 472 4.57 102.36 -10.90
CA ALA A 472 3.87 103.45 -10.21
C ALA A 472 2.64 102.95 -9.41
N ALA A 473 2.81 103.00 -8.07
CA ALA A 473 1.85 103.38 -7.04
C ALA A 473 0.35 103.02 -7.16
N GLY A 474 -0.12 102.23 -6.17
CA GLY A 474 -1.45 102.42 -5.58
C GLY A 474 -2.29 101.15 -5.36
N GLY A 475 -2.37 100.72 -4.10
CA GLY A 475 -3.62 100.26 -3.46
C GLY A 475 -4.33 99.01 -3.96
N THR A 476 -4.39 98.02 -3.05
CA THR A 476 -5.54 97.12 -2.77
C THR A 476 -6.00 96.09 -3.81
N THR A 477 -5.71 94.83 -3.46
CA THR A 477 -6.56 93.62 -3.50
C THR A 477 -7.16 93.08 -4.81
N THR A 478 -6.75 91.83 -5.06
CA THR A 478 -7.44 90.67 -5.66
C THR A 478 -7.47 90.46 -7.19
N THR A 479 -6.96 89.26 -7.56
CA THR A 479 -7.05 88.48 -8.82
C THR A 479 -6.29 88.95 -10.06
N PRO A 480 -5.60 88.01 -10.76
CA PRO A 480 -5.45 88.14 -12.20
C PRO A 480 -6.01 86.94 -12.96
N ALA A 481 -6.83 87.30 -13.95
CA ALA A 481 -7.24 86.50 -15.08
C ALA A 481 -6.13 86.45 -16.16
N ALA A 482 -6.28 85.49 -17.06
CA ALA A 482 -5.45 85.24 -18.23
C ALA A 482 -5.37 86.40 -19.26
N ALA A 483 -4.23 86.52 -19.96
CA ALA A 483 -4.08 86.76 -21.41
C ALA A 483 -2.60 87.12 -21.75
N ALA A 484 -1.92 86.30 -22.58
CA ALA A 484 -1.47 86.62 -23.96
C ALA A 484 0.00 87.10 -23.98
N SER A 485 0.93 86.63 -24.82
CA SER A 485 0.95 86.33 -26.27
C SER A 485 2.13 85.35 -26.54
N SER A 486 2.31 84.63 -27.66
CA SER A 486 2.23 85.07 -29.07
C SER A 486 2.11 83.86 -30.00
N ALA A 487 1.27 84.01 -31.01
CA ALA A 487 1.14 83.11 -32.15
C ALA A 487 2.19 83.44 -33.21
N ILE A 488 2.92 82.42 -33.67
CA ILE A 488 3.68 82.43 -34.92
C ILE A 488 3.58 81.00 -35.47
N ASP A 489 3.39 80.89 -36.78
CA ASP A 489 3.20 79.67 -37.56
C ASP A 489 1.79 79.06 -37.59
N SER A 490 0.82 79.91 -37.94
CA SER A 490 -0.15 79.52 -38.97
C SER A 490 0.39 79.98 -40.31
N GLU A 491 1.00 79.07 -41.07
CA GLU A 491 1.03 78.97 -42.54
C GLU A 491 2.23 78.13 -43.01
N ASN A 492 2.05 76.81 -43.10
CA ASN A 492 2.64 76.06 -44.21
C ASN A 492 1.78 74.84 -44.57
N VAL A 493 1.09 74.98 -45.70
CA VAL A 493 0.19 74.02 -46.33
C VAL A 493 1.04 73.03 -47.13
N GLU A 494 1.35 71.84 -46.60
CA GLU A 494 1.82 70.70 -47.43
C GLU A 494 1.89 69.33 -46.73
N ASN A 495 0.98 68.99 -45.78
CA ASN A 495 1.05 67.66 -45.13
C ASN A 495 -0.30 67.02 -44.70
N GLU A 496 -1.34 67.08 -45.53
CA GLU A 496 -2.57 66.28 -45.32
C GLU A 496 -2.80 65.24 -46.43
N LEU A 497 -1.88 64.28 -46.56
CA LEU A 497 -2.12 63.04 -47.31
C LEU A 497 -1.54 61.82 -46.57
N LEU A 498 -2.01 61.59 -45.33
CA LEU A 498 -1.84 60.30 -44.66
C LEU A 498 -3.19 59.56 -44.57
N PRO A 499 -3.25 58.26 -44.91
CA PRO A 499 -4.50 57.49 -44.92
C PRO A 499 -5.05 57.27 -43.50
N PRO A 500 -6.39 57.13 -43.35
CA PRO A 500 -7.02 56.98 -42.04
C PRO A 500 -6.74 55.61 -41.38
N PRO A 501 -6.68 55.54 -40.04
CA PRO A 501 -6.43 54.30 -39.29
C PRO A 501 -7.62 53.32 -39.37
N LEU A 502 -7.30 52.03 -39.50
CA LEU A 502 -8.27 50.93 -39.59
C LEU A 502 -8.93 50.65 -38.23
N GLN A 503 -10.26 50.53 -38.21
CA GLN A 503 -11.05 50.09 -37.05
C GLN A 503 -11.50 48.62 -37.20
N PRO A 504 -11.42 47.78 -36.15
CA PRO A 504 -11.88 46.39 -36.20
C PRO A 504 -13.42 46.29 -36.26
N GLN A 505 -13.93 45.55 -37.24
CA GLN A 505 -15.36 45.27 -37.41
C GLN A 505 -15.86 44.22 -36.40
N VAL A 506 -16.98 44.52 -35.74
CA VAL A 506 -17.77 43.56 -34.96
C VAL A 506 -18.66 42.80 -35.93
N PHE A 507 -18.40 41.50 -36.11
CA PHE A 507 -19.26 40.63 -36.92
C PHE A 507 -20.37 40.07 -36.02
N ALA A 508 -21.61 40.47 -36.29
CA ALA A 508 -22.81 39.75 -35.87
C ALA A 508 -23.23 38.83 -37.01
N GLY A 509 -23.14 37.52 -36.77
CA GLY A 509 -23.51 36.44 -37.67
C GLY A 509 -23.27 35.11 -36.99
#